data_AF-A0A1G6KHJ4-F1
#
_entry.id   AF-A0A1G6KHJ4-F1
#
_cell.length_a   1.000
_cell.length_b   1.000
_cell.length_c   1.000
_cell.angle_alpha   90.00
_cell.angle_beta   90.00
_cell.angle_gamma   90.00
#
_symmetry.space_group_name_H-M   'P 1'
#
loop_
_entity.id
_entity.type
_entity.pdbx_description
1 polymer ?
#
loop_
_entity_poly.entity_id
_entity_poly.type
_entity_poly.pdbx_seq_one_letter_code
_entity_poly.pdbx_strand_id
1 'polypeptide(L)'
;MSPPLHAHEWRSLAECAELLLADRVAGYPEAVAANKLTPEAAARGIAAMTAVVAVWREAAAFRLPEHDFAFDRHAMIETLRIALRRLHATAAADPHNDFLANRRDCTAAMLWWHERFSDGPFHMVRGTLIARERAARDAERIAA
;
A
#
# COMPACT_ATOMS: atom_id res chain seq x y z
N MET A 1 -4.60 -19.76 -1.42
CA MET A 1 -5.38 -18.54 -1.08
C MET A 1 -5.31 -17.61 -2.27
N SER A 2 -6.45 -17.31 -2.89
CA SER A 2 -6.53 -16.46 -4.08
C SER A 2 -6.19 -14.99 -3.76
N PRO A 3 -5.69 -14.21 -4.72
CA PRO A 3 -5.48 -12.78 -4.52
C PRO A 3 -6.83 -12.07 -4.29
N PRO A 4 -6.87 -11.03 -3.44
CA PRO A 4 -8.08 -10.22 -3.24
C PRO A 4 -8.38 -9.35 -4.47
N LEU A 5 -9.57 -8.73 -4.46
CA LEU A 5 -9.97 -7.72 -5.46
C LEU A 5 -8.93 -6.57 -5.49
N HIS A 6 -8.70 -5.98 -6.66
CA HIS A 6 -7.72 -4.90 -6.90
C HIS A 6 -6.25 -5.27 -6.69
N ALA A 7 -5.89 -6.53 -6.39
CA ALA A 7 -4.51 -6.94 -6.12
C ALA A 7 -3.51 -6.64 -7.26
N HIS A 8 -4.00 -6.35 -8.47
CA HIS A 8 -3.18 -6.02 -9.64
C HIS A 8 -3.37 -4.58 -10.12
N GLU A 9 -4.21 -3.79 -9.43
CA GLU A 9 -4.50 -2.40 -9.79
C GLU A 9 -3.54 -1.45 -9.10
N TRP A 10 -2.25 -1.54 -9.47
CA TRP A 10 -1.16 -0.84 -8.79
C TRP A 10 -1.40 0.66 -8.57
N ARG A 11 -2.01 1.34 -9.56
CA ARG A 11 -2.38 2.76 -9.45
C ARG A 11 -3.46 3.00 -8.40
N SER A 12 -4.57 2.25 -8.44
CA SER A 12 -5.65 2.34 -7.46
C SER A 12 -5.15 2.09 -6.04
N LEU A 13 -4.23 1.14 -5.87
CA LEU A 13 -3.61 0.85 -4.58
C LEU A 13 -2.72 2.01 -4.08
N ALA A 14 -1.94 2.63 -4.96
CA ALA A 14 -1.15 3.82 -4.63
C ALA A 14 -2.02 5.01 -4.23
N GLU A 15 -3.06 5.32 -5.01
CA GLU A 15 -4.03 6.38 -4.70
C GLU A 15 -4.75 6.12 -3.37
N CYS A 16 -5.15 4.87 -3.12
CA CYS A 16 -5.76 4.48 -1.85
C CYS A 16 -4.80 4.69 -0.66
N ALA A 17 -3.52 4.35 -0.81
CA ALA A 17 -2.50 4.59 0.21
C ALA A 17 -2.37 6.09 0.54
N GLU A 18 -2.42 6.95 -0.47
CA GLU A 18 -2.36 8.40 -0.28
C GLU A 18 -3.57 8.93 0.50
N LEU A 19 -4.78 8.47 0.15
CA LEU A 19 -5.99 8.83 0.89
C LEU A 19 -5.92 8.37 2.36
N LEU A 20 -5.41 7.17 2.61
CA LEU A 20 -5.19 6.66 3.97
C LEU A 20 -4.15 7.47 4.75
N LEU A 21 -3.14 8.04 4.10
CA LEU A 21 -2.18 8.94 4.75
C LEU A 21 -2.84 10.28 5.05
N ALA A 22 -3.55 10.86 4.07
CA ALA A 22 -4.24 12.13 4.22
C ALA A 22 -5.23 12.12 5.40
N ASP A 23 -6.03 11.06 5.53
CA ASP A 23 -6.98 10.90 6.64
C ASP A 23 -6.28 10.90 8.00
N ARG A 24 -5.10 10.28 8.10
CA ARG A 24 -4.31 10.27 9.35
C ARG A 24 -3.75 11.64 9.65
N VAL A 25 -3.15 12.31 8.67
CA VAL A 25 -2.60 13.66 8.83
C VAL A 25 -3.69 14.64 9.28
N ALA A 26 -4.88 14.54 8.69
CA ALA A 26 -6.01 15.39 9.06
C ALA A 26 -6.62 15.03 10.43
N GLY A 27 -6.82 13.74 10.73
CA GLY A 27 -7.56 13.30 11.92
C GLY A 27 -6.73 13.08 13.19
N TYR A 28 -5.42 12.83 13.07
CA TYR A 28 -4.58 12.54 14.24
C TYR A 28 -4.42 13.73 15.20
N PRO A 29 -4.26 14.98 14.75
CA PRO A 29 -4.18 16.13 15.66
C PRO A 29 -5.37 16.22 16.61
N GLU A 30 -6.60 16.02 16.10
CA GLU A 30 -7.82 16.02 16.92
C GLU A 30 -7.83 14.84 17.90
N ALA A 31 -7.46 13.63 17.45
CA ALA A 31 -7.39 12.46 18.32
C ALA A 31 -6.35 12.63 19.45
N VAL A 32 -5.24 13.31 19.18
CA VAL A 32 -4.22 13.66 20.16
C VAL A 32 -4.74 14.69 21.15
N ALA A 33 -5.37 15.77 20.67
CA ALA A 33 -5.98 16.78 21.53
C ALA A 33 -7.06 16.19 22.45
N ALA A 34 -7.79 15.19 21.97
CA ALA A 34 -8.80 14.46 22.73
C ALA A 34 -8.23 13.34 23.64
N ASN A 35 -6.91 13.20 23.77
CA ASN A 35 -6.23 12.13 24.53
C ASN A 35 -6.61 10.68 24.11
N LYS A 36 -7.08 10.49 22.87
CA LYS A 36 -7.42 9.17 22.30
C LYS A 36 -6.22 8.50 21.64
N LEU A 37 -5.16 9.25 21.38
CA LEU A 37 -3.92 8.81 20.74
C LEU A 37 -2.75 9.62 21.30
N THR A 38 -1.62 9.00 21.59
CA THR A 38 -0.43 9.76 22.00
C THR A 38 0.24 10.43 20.80
N PRO A 39 0.92 11.57 20.97
CA PRO A 39 1.67 12.22 19.89
C PRO A 39 2.68 11.28 19.21
N GLU A 40 3.36 10.44 19.98
CA GLU A 40 4.35 9.49 19.46
C GLU A 40 3.68 8.38 18.65
N ALA A 41 2.54 7.87 19.11
CA ALA A 41 1.76 6.89 18.36
C ALA A 41 1.22 7.47 17.05
N ALA A 42 0.79 8.73 17.07
CA ALA A 42 0.38 9.46 15.87
C ALA A 42 1.54 9.60 14.87
N ALA A 43 2.71 10.06 15.34
CA ALA A 43 3.89 10.22 14.52
C ALA A 43 4.36 8.89 13.91
N ARG A 44 4.40 7.80 14.69
CA ARG A 44 4.72 6.45 14.19
C ARG A 44 3.73 5.99 13.12
N GLY A 45 2.43 6.20 13.35
CA GLY A 45 1.40 5.84 12.39
C GLY A 45 1.49 6.62 11.07
N ILE A 46 1.83 7.90 11.13
CA ILE A 46 2.08 8.72 9.93
C ILE A 46 3.32 8.21 9.20
N ALA A 47 4.45 8.02 9.90
CA ALA A 47 5.69 7.54 9.30
C ALA A 47 5.49 6.17 8.60
N ALA A 48 4.82 5.23 9.26
CA ALA A 48 4.52 3.92 8.67
C ALA A 48 3.61 4.03 7.44
N MET A 49 2.60 4.92 7.45
CA MET A 49 1.74 5.10 6.28
C MET A 49 2.45 5.84 5.13
N THR A 50 3.35 6.78 5.44
CA THR A 50 4.22 7.42 4.44
C THR A 50 5.11 6.38 3.75
N ALA A 51 5.65 5.41 4.50
CA ALA A 51 6.38 4.29 3.93
C ALA A 51 5.52 3.44 2.98
N VAL A 52 4.28 3.12 3.37
CA VAL A 52 3.33 2.43 2.49
C VAL A 52 3.10 3.22 1.20
N VAL A 53 2.83 4.52 1.30
CA VAL A 53 2.65 5.39 0.12
C VAL A 53 3.87 5.34 -0.80
N ALA A 54 5.07 5.47 -0.26
CA ALA A 54 6.30 5.43 -1.05
C ALA A 54 6.44 4.09 -1.81
N VAL A 55 6.22 2.96 -1.14
CA VAL A 55 6.29 1.63 -1.76
C VAL A 55 5.30 1.50 -2.92
N TRP A 56 4.03 1.89 -2.71
CA TRP A 56 3.00 1.72 -3.73
C TRP A 56 3.13 2.68 -4.90
N ARG A 57 3.64 3.90 -4.67
CA ARG A 57 4.00 4.84 -5.75
C ARG A 57 5.07 4.26 -6.68
N GLU A 58 6.14 3.73 -6.10
CA GLU A 58 7.22 3.12 -6.91
C GLU A 58 6.73 1.87 -7.64
N ALA A 59 5.92 1.04 -6.98
CA ALA A 59 5.32 -0.13 -7.62
C ALA A 59 4.42 0.24 -8.80
N ALA A 60 3.57 1.27 -8.66
CA ALA A 60 2.70 1.76 -9.73
C ALA A 60 3.50 2.36 -10.91
N ALA A 61 4.69 2.90 -10.64
CA ALA A 61 5.62 3.38 -11.65
C ALA A 61 6.47 2.24 -12.28
N PHE A 62 6.30 0.99 -11.85
CA PHE A 62 7.16 -0.14 -12.21
C PHE A 62 8.65 0.11 -11.94
N ARG A 63 8.95 0.82 -10.85
CA ARG A 63 10.32 1.11 -10.42
C ARG A 63 10.66 0.33 -9.17
N LEU A 64 11.92 -0.10 -9.10
CA LEU A 64 12.52 -0.56 -7.86
C LEU A 64 13.16 0.66 -7.17
N PRO A 65 13.16 0.69 -5.84
CA PRO A 65 13.78 1.79 -5.12
C PRO A 65 15.29 1.82 -5.35
N GLU A 66 15.84 3.03 -5.55
CA GLU A 66 17.28 3.25 -5.77
C GLU A 66 18.12 3.03 -4.49
N HIS A 67 17.47 3.11 -3.34
CA HIS A 67 18.08 2.87 -2.03
C HIS A 67 17.26 1.84 -1.27
N ASP A 68 17.92 1.04 -0.43
CA ASP A 68 17.23 0.14 0.50
C ASP A 68 16.34 0.99 1.41
N PHE A 69 15.05 0.93 1.15
CA PHE A 69 14.08 1.47 2.08
C PHE A 69 14.09 0.61 3.34
N ALA A 70 14.76 1.09 4.38
CA ALA A 70 14.64 0.53 5.73
C ALA A 70 13.28 0.90 6.32
N PHE A 71 12.19 0.37 5.74
CA PHE A 71 10.87 0.50 6.31
C PHE A 71 10.67 -0.60 7.35
N ASP A 72 10.14 -0.23 8.51
CA ASP A 72 9.63 -1.21 9.46
C ASP A 72 8.37 -1.86 8.88
N ARG A 73 8.56 -3.01 8.22
CA ARG A 73 7.48 -3.80 7.62
C ARG A 73 6.42 -4.18 8.64
N HIS A 74 6.81 -4.45 9.88
CA HIS A 74 5.85 -4.79 10.93
C HIS A 74 4.94 -3.59 11.22
N ALA A 75 5.53 -2.39 11.35
CA ALA A 75 4.76 -1.16 11.52
C ALA A 75 3.83 -0.87 10.34
N MET A 76 4.26 -1.12 9.09
CA MET A 76 3.41 -0.97 7.90
C MET A 76 2.21 -1.93 7.93
N ILE A 77 2.45 -3.21 8.20
CA ILE A 77 1.40 -4.24 8.28
C ILE A 77 0.40 -3.90 9.38
N GLU A 78 0.87 -3.56 10.59
CA GLU A 78 -0.01 -3.18 11.69
C GLU A 78 -0.82 -1.91 11.37
N THR A 79 -0.20 -0.94 10.72
CA THR A 79 -0.85 0.30 10.27
C THR A 79 -1.97 0.01 9.26
N LEU A 80 -1.73 -0.89 8.30
CA LEU A 80 -2.74 -1.35 7.33
C LEU A 80 -3.85 -2.16 7.99
N ARG A 81 -3.53 -3.06 8.93
CA ARG A 81 -4.52 -3.82 9.70
C ARG A 81 -5.46 -2.91 10.49
N ILE A 82 -4.92 -1.88 11.15
CA ILE A 82 -5.73 -0.88 11.88
C ILE A 82 -6.66 -0.14 10.91
N ALA A 83 -6.15 0.32 9.76
CA ALA A 83 -6.98 0.99 8.75
C ALA A 83 -8.08 0.07 8.22
N LEU A 84 -7.75 -1.18 7.91
CA LEU A 84 -8.70 -2.15 7.39
C LEU A 84 -9.82 -2.43 8.40
N ARG A 85 -9.50 -2.62 9.69
CA ARG A 85 -10.52 -2.80 10.75
C ARG A 85 -11.48 -1.61 10.83
N ARG A 86 -10.96 -0.38 10.74
CA ARG A 86 -11.78 0.83 10.74
C ARG A 86 -12.68 0.91 9.51
N LEU A 87 -12.11 0.70 8.33
CA LEU A 87 -12.85 0.70 7.07
C LEU A 87 -13.93 -0.38 7.03
N HIS A 88 -13.69 -1.57 7.59
CA HIS A 88 -14.73 -2.59 7.75
C HIS A 88 -15.89 -2.08 8.61
N ALA A 89 -15.62 -1.48 9.76
CA ALA A 89 -16.66 -0.95 10.63
C ALA A 89 -17.44 0.19 9.96
N THR A 90 -16.75 1.10 9.28
CA THR A 90 -17.39 2.23 8.57
C THR A 90 -18.20 1.77 7.37
N ALA A 91 -17.67 0.87 6.53
CA ALA A 91 -18.39 0.34 5.37
C ALA A 91 -19.59 -0.53 5.79
N ALA A 92 -19.53 -1.19 6.96
CA ALA A 92 -20.69 -1.92 7.50
C ALA A 92 -21.82 -0.98 7.94
N ALA A 93 -21.49 0.24 8.37
CA ALA A 93 -22.47 1.26 8.76
C ALA A 93 -23.13 1.94 7.55
N ASP A 94 -22.46 1.96 6.40
CA ASP A 94 -22.97 2.53 5.14
C ASP A 94 -22.65 1.59 3.95
N PRO A 95 -23.40 0.49 3.79
CA PRO A 95 -23.07 -0.59 2.86
C PRO A 95 -23.27 -0.23 1.37
N HIS A 96 -23.96 0.88 1.07
CA HIS A 96 -24.18 1.35 -0.30
C HIS A 96 -23.13 2.37 -0.75
N ASN A 97 -22.14 2.64 0.09
CA ASN A 97 -21.07 3.57 -0.21
C ASN A 97 -19.92 2.86 -0.93
N ASP A 98 -19.99 2.85 -2.25
CA ASP A 98 -19.00 2.20 -3.11
C ASP A 98 -17.58 2.72 -2.88
N PHE A 99 -17.43 4.00 -2.50
CA PHE A 99 -16.13 4.58 -2.18
C PHE A 99 -15.51 3.92 -0.94
N LEU A 100 -16.28 3.69 0.12
CA LEU A 100 -15.82 3.00 1.32
C LEU A 100 -15.52 1.52 1.06
N ALA A 101 -16.36 0.85 0.26
CA ALA A 101 -16.13 -0.52 -0.16
C ALA A 101 -14.81 -0.67 -0.94
N ASN A 102 -14.60 0.20 -1.94
CA ASN A 102 -13.37 0.22 -2.73
C ASN A 102 -12.13 0.49 -1.86
N ARG A 103 -12.19 1.47 -0.94
CA ARG A 103 -11.08 1.75 -0.02
C ARG A 103 -10.75 0.57 0.89
N ARG A 104 -11.78 -0.11 1.41
CA ARG A 104 -11.61 -1.33 2.21
C ARG A 104 -10.89 -2.41 1.41
N ASP A 105 -11.35 -2.67 0.19
CA ASP A 105 -10.83 -3.75 -0.65
C ASP A 105 -9.40 -3.47 -1.13
N CYS A 106 -9.10 -2.22 -1.51
CA CYS A 106 -7.73 -1.77 -1.78
C CYS A 106 -6.82 -1.92 -0.55
N THR A 107 -7.29 -1.58 0.64
CA THR A 107 -6.51 -1.73 1.89
C THR A 107 -6.23 -3.21 2.19
N ALA A 108 -7.22 -4.08 1.97
CA ALA A 108 -7.06 -5.52 2.10
C ALA A 108 -6.04 -6.09 1.09
N ALA A 109 -6.07 -5.60 -0.15
CA ALA A 109 -5.11 -5.96 -1.18
C ALA A 109 -3.68 -5.55 -0.83
N MET A 110 -3.48 -4.31 -0.36
CA MET A 110 -2.16 -3.85 0.10
C MET A 110 -1.64 -4.71 1.26
N LEU A 111 -2.51 -4.99 2.24
CA LEU A 111 -2.15 -5.84 3.38
C LEU A 111 -1.74 -7.24 2.93
N TRP A 112 -2.51 -7.86 2.03
CA TRP A 112 -2.21 -9.18 1.48
C TRP A 112 -0.82 -9.23 0.82
N TRP A 113 -0.48 -8.21 0.02
CA TRP A 113 0.84 -8.12 -0.61
C TRP A 113 1.96 -8.07 0.42
N HIS A 114 1.83 -7.18 1.41
CA HIS A 114 2.84 -7.03 2.45
C HIS A 114 2.95 -8.26 3.33
N GLU A 115 1.88 -8.98 3.63
CA GLU A 115 1.91 -10.21 4.42
C GLU A 115 2.53 -11.38 3.63
N ARG A 116 2.25 -11.48 2.34
CA ARG A 116 2.66 -12.59 1.49
C ARG A 116 4.10 -12.49 0.98
N PHE A 117 4.56 -11.28 0.66
CA PHE A 117 5.87 -11.05 0.08
C PHE A 117 6.69 -10.13 0.98
N SER A 118 7.93 -10.51 1.25
CA SER A 118 8.82 -9.75 2.15
C SER A 118 9.10 -8.33 1.64
N ASP A 119 9.20 -8.18 0.33
CA ASP A 119 9.35 -6.90 -0.40
C ASP A 119 8.01 -6.36 -0.92
N GLY A 120 6.90 -6.94 -0.50
CA GLY A 120 5.55 -6.54 -0.88
C GLY A 120 5.35 -6.50 -2.40
N PRO A 121 4.89 -5.37 -2.98
CA PRO A 121 4.61 -5.29 -4.40
C PRO A 121 5.87 -5.35 -5.28
N PHE A 122 7.06 -5.06 -4.75
CA PHE A 122 8.30 -5.07 -5.51
C PHE A 122 8.68 -6.46 -6.03
N HIS A 123 8.16 -7.53 -5.41
CA HIS A 123 8.29 -8.89 -5.92
C HIS A 123 7.87 -8.98 -7.40
N MET A 124 6.70 -8.43 -7.74
CA MET A 124 6.17 -8.45 -9.11
C MET A 124 6.83 -7.43 -10.02
N VAL A 125 7.21 -6.27 -9.49
CA VAL A 125 7.94 -5.25 -10.26
C VAL A 125 9.26 -5.83 -10.76
N ARG A 126 10.03 -6.49 -9.89
CA ARG A 126 11.30 -7.15 -10.25
C ARG A 126 11.10 -8.20 -11.32
N GLY A 127 10.08 -9.06 -11.18
CA GLY A 127 9.73 -10.05 -12.20
C GLY A 127 9.41 -9.43 -13.56
N THR A 128 8.67 -8.32 -13.55
CA THR A 128 8.28 -7.58 -14.76
C THR A 128 9.48 -6.96 -15.47
N LEU A 129 10.41 -6.34 -14.72
CA LEU A 129 11.63 -5.75 -15.26
C LEU A 129 12.53 -6.82 -15.90
N ILE A 130 12.74 -7.95 -15.22
CA ILE A 130 13.52 -9.08 -15.75
C ILE A 130 12.90 -9.62 -17.06
N ALA A 131 11.58 -9.74 -17.12
CA ALA A 131 10.88 -10.20 -18.32
C ALA A 131 11.08 -9.22 -19.51
N ARG A 132 11.01 -7.91 -19.26
CA ARG A 132 11.25 -6.87 -20.28
C ARG A 132 12.68 -6.94 -20.83
N GLU A 133 13.68 -7.07 -19.96
CA GLU A 133 15.08 -7.20 -20.38
C GLU A 133 15.36 -8.47 -21.19
N ARG A 134 14.69 -9.58 -20.87
CA ARG A 134 14.79 -10.82 -21.66
C ARG A 134 14.17 -10.63 -23.04
N ALA A 135 12.97 -10.06 -23.11
CA ALA A 135 12.29 -9.80 -24.37
C ALA A 135 13.10 -8.87 -25.30
N ALA A 136 13.73 -7.83 -24.75
CA ALA A 136 14.60 -6.92 -25.50
C ALA A 136 15.80 -7.66 -26.12
N ARG A 137 16.50 -8.49 -25.33
CA ARG A 137 17.63 -9.28 -25.82
C ARG A 137 17.23 -10.30 -26.89
N ASP A 138 16.07 -10.93 -26.74
CA ASP A 138 15.57 -11.87 -27.74
C ASP A 138 15.22 -11.15 -29.05
N ALA A 139 14.66 -9.94 -29.00
CA ALA A 139 14.37 -9.14 -30.18
C ALA A 139 15.65 -8.71 -30.93
N GLU A 140 16.69 -8.29 -30.19
CA GLU A 140 18.00 -7.95 -30.76
C GLU A 140 18.64 -9.16 -31.47
N ARG A 141 18.54 -10.35 -30.87
CA ARG A 141 19.06 -11.59 -31.47
C ARG A 141 18.32 -11.99 -32.75
N ILE A 142 17.02 -11.71 -32.86
CA ILE A 142 16.22 -12.00 -34.06
C ILE A 142 16.52 -11.01 -35.19
N ALA A 143 16.89 -9.78 -34.85
CA ALA A 143 17.18 -8.72 -35.81
C ALA A 143 18.62 -8.74 -36.37
N ALA A 144 19.51 -9.55 -35.80
CA ALA A 144 20.91 -9.73 -36.20
C ALA A 144 21.10 -10.94 -37.13
#